data_AF-A0A2M4AZW5-F1
#
_entry.id   AF-A0A2M4AZW5-F1
#
_cell.length_a   1.000
_cell.length_b   1.000
_cell.length_c   1.000
_cell.angle_alpha   90.00
_cell.angle_beta   90.00
_cell.angle_gamma   90.00
#
_symmetry.space_group_name_H-M   'P 1'
#
loop_
_entity.id
_entity.type
_entity.pdbx_description
1 polymer ?
#
loop_
_entity_poly.entity_id
_entity_poly.type
_entity_poly.pdbx_seq_one_letter_code
_entity_poly.pdbx_strand_id
1 'polypeptide(L)'
;MVERIEDLNLPNTAVTRLIKEAIPAEVKVSNECRTALARATSVFVLYLTAAATAVAQQKNHRSLTADHVFAGLEEIEFENFIGPLKAELENYRKLMKSKKEKKAAKPNADKTIEDAVIDLEKLAENP
;
A
#
# COMPACT_ATOMS: atom_id res chain seq x y z
N MET A 1 -22.96 3.42 -5.36
CA MET A 1 -22.96 3.44 -3.89
C MET A 1 -22.70 2.02 -3.44
N VAL A 2 -21.88 1.78 -2.42
CA VAL A 2 -21.77 0.41 -1.85
C VAL A 2 -23.10 0.11 -1.22
N GLU A 3 -23.83 -0.87 -1.73
CA GLU A 3 -25.19 -1.17 -1.24
C GLU A 3 -25.15 -2.22 -0.13
N ARG A 4 -24.14 -3.09 -0.13
CA ARG A 4 -24.00 -4.17 0.86
C ARG A 4 -22.54 -4.38 1.26
N ILE A 5 -22.31 -4.84 2.49
CA ILE A 5 -20.95 -5.12 3.01
C ILE A 5 -20.25 -6.19 2.17
N GLU A 6 -21.02 -7.10 1.58
CA GLU A 6 -20.51 -8.16 0.71
C GLU A 6 -19.82 -7.62 -0.54
N ASP A 7 -20.19 -6.42 -1.00
CA ASP A 7 -19.58 -5.79 -2.18
C ASP A 7 -18.17 -5.24 -1.85
N LEU A 8 -17.80 -5.17 -0.57
CA LEU A 8 -16.47 -4.78 -0.08
C LEU A 8 -15.58 -5.98 0.26
N ASN A 9 -16.07 -7.20 0.06
CA ASN A 9 -15.31 -8.39 0.42
C ASN A 9 -14.01 -8.48 -0.39
N LEU A 10 -12.91 -8.66 0.34
CA LEU A 10 -11.62 -8.98 -0.25
C LEU A 10 -11.67 -10.35 -0.95
N PRO A 11 -10.77 -10.61 -1.92
CA PRO A 11 -10.67 -11.91 -2.56
C PRO A 11 -10.54 -13.04 -1.53
N ASN A 12 -11.48 -13.99 -1.55
CA ASN A 12 -11.51 -15.12 -0.60
C ASN A 12 -10.20 -15.92 -0.59
N THR A 13 -9.49 -15.97 -1.72
CA THR A 13 -8.18 -16.60 -1.86
C THR A 13 -7.11 -15.92 -1.00
N ALA A 14 -7.09 -14.58 -0.99
CA ALA A 14 -6.15 -13.80 -0.19
C ALA A 14 -6.42 -13.98 1.31
N VAL A 15 -7.69 -13.87 1.73
CA VAL A 15 -8.11 -14.07 3.13
C VAL A 15 -7.76 -15.49 3.57
N THR A 16 -8.08 -16.50 2.77
CA THR A 16 -7.79 -17.92 3.10
C THR A 16 -6.29 -18.16 3.26
N ARG A 17 -5.45 -17.54 2.42
CA ARG A 17 -4.00 -17.66 2.52
C ARG A 17 -3.49 -17.08 3.84
N LEU A 18 -3.91 -15.86 4.19
CA LEU A 18 -3.50 -15.21 5.44
C LEU A 18 -3.94 -15.99 6.67
N ILE A 19 -5.15 -16.57 6.66
CA ILE A 19 -5.62 -17.43 7.77
C ILE A 19 -4.69 -18.62 7.97
N LYS A 20 -4.28 -19.29 6.89
CA LYS A 20 -3.37 -20.45 6.95
C LYS A 20 -1.96 -20.06 7.38
N GLU A 21 -1.48 -18.89 6.97
CA GLU A 21 -0.17 -18.36 7.39
C GLU A 21 -0.17 -18.02 8.90
N ALA A 22 -1.33 -17.70 9.49
CA ALA A 22 -1.48 -17.33 10.89
C ALA A 22 -1.68 -18.51 11.87
N ILE A 23 -1.83 -19.75 11.38
CA ILE A 23 -2.12 -20.93 12.20
C ILE A 23 -1.20 -22.11 11.84
N PRO A 24 -1.03 -23.11 12.72
CA PRO A 24 -0.26 -24.31 12.39
C PRO A 24 -0.85 -25.09 11.19
N ALA A 25 0.02 -25.73 10.40
CA ALA A 25 -0.35 -26.37 9.13
C ALA A 25 -1.35 -27.52 9.29
N GLU A 26 -1.37 -28.15 10.46
CA GLU A 26 -2.23 -29.29 10.79
C GLU A 26 -3.68 -28.87 11.10
N VAL A 27 -3.91 -27.57 11.36
CA VAL A 27 -5.23 -27.06 11.74
C VAL A 27 -6.14 -26.93 10.52
N LYS A 28 -7.29 -27.60 10.58
CA LYS A 28 -8.33 -27.48 9.56
C LYS A 28 -9.24 -26.29 9.88
N VAL A 29 -9.46 -25.45 8.87
CA VAL A 29 -10.39 -24.31 8.94
C VAL A 29 -11.67 -24.67 8.18
N SER A 30 -12.84 -24.41 8.77
CA SER A 30 -14.14 -24.64 8.11
C SER A 30 -14.46 -23.57 7.05
N ASN A 31 -15.43 -23.85 6.17
CA ASN A 31 -15.89 -22.86 5.19
C ASN A 31 -16.57 -21.67 5.88
N GLU A 32 -17.32 -21.93 6.95
CA GLU A 32 -18.04 -20.94 7.74
C GLU A 32 -17.07 -19.96 8.39
N CYS A 33 -15.95 -20.46 8.93
CA CYS A 33 -14.90 -19.63 9.51
C CYS A 33 -14.26 -18.71 8.46
N ARG A 34 -13.96 -19.23 7.27
CA ARG A 34 -13.43 -18.42 6.16
C ARG A 34 -14.39 -17.29 5.78
N THR A 35 -15.68 -17.61 5.61
CA THR A 35 -16.71 -16.61 5.26
C THR A 35 -16.92 -15.59 6.38
N ALA A 36 -16.86 -16.01 7.64
CA ALA A 36 -16.94 -15.11 8.78
C ALA A 36 -15.76 -14.14 8.81
N LEU A 37 -14.53 -14.63 8.63
CA LEU A 37 -13.32 -13.80 8.61
C LEU A 37 -13.27 -12.86 7.39
N ALA A 38 -13.74 -13.30 6.22
CA ALA A 38 -13.84 -12.43 5.05
C ALA A 38 -14.76 -11.23 5.34
N ARG A 39 -15.95 -11.47 5.91
CA ARG A 39 -16.86 -10.39 6.32
C ARG A 39 -16.29 -9.51 7.44
N ALA A 40 -15.69 -10.13 8.45
CA ALA A 40 -15.06 -9.40 9.57
C ALA A 40 -13.94 -8.47 9.09
N THR A 41 -13.18 -8.88 8.07
CA THR A 41 -12.13 -8.05 7.47
C THR A 41 -12.70 -6.78 6.83
N SER A 42 -13.80 -6.91 6.08
CA SER A 42 -14.50 -5.75 5.49
C SER A 42 -15.00 -4.80 6.57
N VAL A 43 -15.60 -5.35 7.64
CA VAL A 43 -16.07 -4.56 8.80
C VAL A 43 -14.92 -3.88 9.51
N PHE A 44 -13.78 -4.56 9.69
CA PHE A 44 -12.60 -3.98 10.33
C PHE A 44 -12.08 -2.76 9.55
N VAL A 45 -11.97 -2.85 8.21
CA VAL A 45 -11.54 -1.72 7.39
C VAL A 45 -12.50 -0.54 7.52
N LEU A 46 -13.81 -0.79 7.50
CA LEU A 46 -14.82 0.26 7.69
C LEU A 46 -14.74 0.89 9.08
N TYR A 47 -14.59 0.07 10.11
CA TYR A 47 -14.50 0.52 11.50
C TYR A 47 -13.27 1.39 11.74
N LEU A 48 -12.09 0.93 11.30
CA LEU A 48 -10.86 1.70 11.39
C LEU A 48 -10.95 3.00 10.57
N THR A 49 -11.55 2.95 9.37
CA THR A 49 -11.75 4.14 8.54
C THR A 49 -12.64 5.16 9.26
N ALA A 50 -13.72 4.71 9.92
CA ALA A 50 -14.60 5.58 10.69
C ALA A 50 -13.87 6.22 11.88
N ALA A 51 -13.11 5.44 12.66
CA ALA A 51 -12.32 5.94 13.77
C ALA A 51 -11.27 6.98 13.32
N ALA A 52 -10.49 6.65 12.28
CA ALA A 52 -9.50 7.57 11.71
C ALA A 52 -10.15 8.85 11.15
N THR A 53 -11.34 8.73 10.56
CA THR A 53 -12.11 9.89 10.05
C THR A 53 -12.55 10.80 11.20
N ALA A 54 -13.04 10.23 12.30
CA ALA A 54 -13.40 11.00 13.49
C ALA A 54 -12.19 11.78 14.04
N VAL A 55 -11.00 11.14 14.13
CA VAL A 55 -9.76 11.81 14.53
C VAL A 55 -9.40 12.96 13.59
N ALA A 56 -9.49 12.74 12.27
CA ALA A 56 -9.20 13.78 11.28
C ALA A 56 -10.16 14.97 11.40
N GLN A 57 -11.45 14.69 11.60
CA GLN A 57 -12.49 15.72 11.79
C GLN A 57 -12.28 16.52 13.06
N GLN A 58 -11.92 15.88 14.18
CA GLN A 58 -11.58 16.58 15.42
C GLN A 58 -10.40 17.55 15.24
N LYS A 59 -9.47 17.23 14.34
CA LYS A 59 -8.33 18.09 13.96
C LYS A 59 -8.65 19.09 12.83
N ASN A 60 -9.91 19.20 12.40
CA ASN A 60 -10.35 20.02 11.26
C ASN A 60 -9.62 19.71 9.93
N HIS A 61 -9.13 18.48 9.77
CA HIS A 61 -8.46 18.03 8.57
C HIS A 61 -9.47 17.44 7.57
N ARG A 62 -9.39 17.88 6.31
CA ARG A 62 -10.24 17.37 5.22
C ARG A 62 -9.72 16.08 4.59
N SER A 63 -8.50 15.66 4.92
CA SER A 63 -7.85 14.49 4.36
C SER A 63 -7.36 13.54 5.46
N LEU A 64 -7.50 12.24 5.21
CA LEU A 64 -6.93 11.20 6.05
C LEU A 64 -5.43 11.11 5.85
N THR A 65 -4.68 11.02 6.94
CA THR A 65 -3.22 10.85 6.95
C THR A 65 -2.88 9.59 7.75
N ALA A 66 -1.64 9.11 7.63
CA ALA A 66 -1.18 7.96 8.42
C ALA A 66 -1.33 8.19 9.94
N ASP A 67 -1.10 9.43 10.41
CA ASP A 67 -1.23 9.76 11.83
C ASP A 67 -2.67 9.65 12.31
N HIS A 68 -3.66 9.99 11.46
CA HIS A 68 -5.07 9.76 11.79
C HIS A 68 -5.40 8.27 11.90
N VAL A 69 -4.80 7.43 11.03
CA VAL A 69 -4.98 5.97 11.09
C VAL A 69 -4.34 5.38 12.34
N PHE A 70 -3.14 5.84 12.73
CA PHE A 70 -2.50 5.37 13.96
C PHE A 70 -3.28 5.77 15.20
N ALA A 71 -3.73 7.01 15.30
CA ALA A 71 -4.60 7.43 16.39
C ALA A 71 -5.94 6.67 16.37
N GLY A 72 -6.50 6.43 15.18
CA GLY A 72 -7.69 5.59 15.04
C GLY A 72 -7.49 4.18 15.58
N LEU A 73 -6.31 3.57 15.38
CA LEU A 73 -5.96 2.27 15.98
C LEU A 73 -5.87 2.31 17.50
N GLU A 74 -5.42 3.41 18.10
CA GLU A 74 -5.43 3.61 19.56
C GLU A 74 -6.88 3.69 20.08
N GLU A 75 -7.73 4.47 19.43
CA GLU A 75 -9.14 4.63 19.82
C GLU A 75 -9.95 3.33 19.76
N ILE A 76 -9.57 2.39 18.89
CA ILE A 76 -10.24 1.10 18.74
C ILE A 76 -9.54 -0.04 19.49
N GLU A 77 -8.53 0.25 20.32
CA GLU A 77 -7.79 -0.72 21.15
C GLU A 77 -6.96 -1.75 20.33
N PHE A 78 -6.37 -1.30 19.22
CA PHE A 78 -5.46 -2.07 18.36
C PHE A 78 -4.03 -1.48 18.35
N GLU A 79 -3.53 -0.99 19.49
CA GLU A 79 -2.23 -0.33 19.61
C GLU A 79 -1.06 -1.25 19.25
N ASN A 80 -1.23 -2.54 19.47
CA ASN A 80 -0.26 -3.58 19.10
C ASN A 80 0.06 -3.61 17.59
N PHE A 81 -0.80 -3.06 16.74
CA PHE A 81 -0.56 -2.99 15.29
C PHE A 81 0.33 -1.80 14.91
N ILE A 82 0.43 -0.77 15.76
CA ILE A 82 1.07 0.50 15.42
C ILE A 82 2.56 0.33 15.18
N GLY A 83 3.26 -0.41 16.04
CA GLY A 83 4.69 -0.66 15.91
C GLY A 83 5.06 -1.31 14.56
N PRO A 84 4.49 -2.49 14.23
CA PRO A 84 4.69 -3.14 12.94
C PRO A 84 4.30 -2.26 11.73
N LEU A 85 3.18 -1.54 11.80
CA LEU A 85 2.73 -0.69 10.69
C LEU A 85 3.64 0.53 10.46
N LYS A 86 4.18 1.14 11.52
CA LYS A 86 5.16 2.23 11.39
C LYS A 86 6.44 1.76 10.71
N ALA A 87 6.94 0.58 11.07
CA ALA A 87 8.11 -0.01 10.42
C ALA A 87 7.85 -0.27 8.93
N GLU A 88 6.69 -0.85 8.59
CA GLU A 88 6.34 -1.11 7.19
C GLU A 88 6.12 0.17 6.38
N LEU A 89 5.54 1.21 6.97
CA LEU A 89 5.39 2.53 6.34
C LEU A 89 6.76 3.16 6.02
N GLU A 90 7.74 3.00 6.90
CA GLU A 90 9.11 3.46 6.64
C GLU A 90 9.76 2.71 5.47
N ASN A 91 9.62 1.38 5.44
CA ASN A 91 10.10 0.53 4.35
C ASN A 91 9.46 0.93 3.01
N TYR A 92 8.16 1.17 3.00
CA TYR A 92 7.43 1.63 1.83
C TYR A 92 7.95 2.98 1.32
N ARG A 93 8.18 3.95 2.21
CA ARG A 93 8.73 5.28 1.85
C ARG A 93 10.13 5.15 1.23
N LYS A 94 11.00 4.30 1.78
CA LYS A 94 12.33 4.00 1.21
C LYS A 94 12.20 3.39 -0.19
N LEU A 95 11.30 2.41 -0.37
CA LEU A 95 11.03 1.78 -1.65
C LEU A 95 10.55 2.80 -2.70
N MET A 96 9.63 3.70 -2.33
CA MET A 96 9.12 4.72 -3.25
C MET A 96 10.20 5.74 -3.64
N LYS A 97 11.08 6.13 -2.71
CA LYS A 97 12.22 7.00 -3.00
C LYS A 97 13.17 6.35 -4.01
N SER A 98 13.57 5.10 -3.78
CA SER A 98 14.46 4.37 -4.71
C SER A 98 13.85 4.18 -6.10
N LYS A 99 12.53 3.95 -6.21
CA LYS A 99 11.85 3.88 -7.52
C LYS A 99 11.90 5.21 -8.25
N LYS A 100 11.77 6.34 -7.55
CA LYS A 100 11.86 7.68 -8.13
C LYS A 100 13.28 7.96 -8.62
N GLU A 101 14.29 7.60 -7.84
CA GLU A 101 15.71 7.74 -8.22
C GLU A 101 16.06 6.88 -9.44
N LYS A 102 15.56 5.64 -9.53
CA LYS A 102 15.76 4.78 -10.71
C LYS A 102 15.08 5.31 -11.98
N LYS A 103 13.93 5.98 -11.85
CA LYS A 103 13.28 6.66 -12.99
C LYS A 103 14.05 7.92 -13.40
N ALA A 104 14.55 8.69 -12.44
CA ALA A 104 15.38 9.86 -12.69
C ALA A 104 16.77 9.52 -13.25
N ALA A 105 17.27 8.30 -13.04
CA ALA A 105 18.52 7.78 -13.62
C ALA A 105 18.36 7.16 -15.02
N LYS A 106 17.14 7.09 -15.57
CA LYS A 106 16.86 6.67 -16.95
C LYS A 106 16.34 7.78 -17.89
N PRO A 107 16.82 9.06 -17.90
CA PRO A 107 16.26 10.03 -18.83
C PRO A 107 16.91 10.02 -20.22
N ASN A 108 18.12 9.48 -20.43
CA ASN A 108 18.83 9.61 -21.71
C ASN A 108 19.66 8.37 -22.06
N ALA A 109 19.02 7.34 -22.61
CA ALA A 109 19.70 6.29 -23.38
C ALA A 109 19.07 6.15 -24.77
N ASP A 110 18.54 7.26 -25.29
CA ASP A 110 18.16 7.41 -26.68
C ASP A 110 18.97 8.60 -27.22
N LYS A 111 20.28 8.38 -27.42
CA LYS A 111 20.99 9.18 -28.41
C LYS A 111 20.44 8.68 -29.73
N THR A 112 19.55 9.46 -30.35
CA THR A 112 19.08 9.17 -31.70
C THR A 112 20.30 9.12 -32.62
N ILE A 113 20.21 8.29 -33.67
CA ILE A 113 21.31 8.12 -34.63
C ILE A 113 21.75 9.47 -35.22
N GLU A 114 20.83 10.44 -35.35
CA GLU A 114 21.12 11.81 -35.78
C GLU A 114 22.09 12.56 -34.85
N ASP A 115 21.99 12.40 -33.53
CA ASP A 115 22.91 13.04 -32.58
C ASP A 115 24.33 12.45 -32.68
N ALA A 116 24.43 11.14 -32.96
CA ALA A 116 25.72 10.48 -33.17
C ALA A 116 26.36 10.83 -34.54
N VAL A 117 25.55 11.10 -35.56
CA VAL A 117 26.01 11.51 -36.90
C VAL A 117 26.55 12.94 -36.87
N ILE A 118 25.89 13.85 -36.16
CA ILE A 118 26.34 15.25 -35.98
C ILE A 118 27.69 15.32 -35.25
N ASP A 119 27.94 14.43 -34.29
CA ASP A 119 29.22 14.36 -33.57
C ASP A 119 30.38 13.84 -34.46
N LEU A 120 30.11 12.97 -35.45
CA LEU A 120 31.10 12.46 -36.40
C LEU A 120 31.49 13.50 -37.47
N GLU A 121 30.52 14.27 -37.97
CA GLU A 121 30.77 15.32 -38.97
C GLU A 121 31.65 16.45 -38.40
N LYS A 122 31.42 16.82 -37.13
CA LYS A 122 32.23 17.81 -36.43
C LYS A 122 33.67 17.36 -36.14
N LEU A 123 33.93 16.05 -36.13
CA LEU A 123 35.28 15.50 -36.01
C LEU A 123 36.03 15.47 -37.35
N ALA A 124 35.30 15.48 -38.47
CA ALA A 124 35.88 15.47 -39.81
C ALA A 124 36.26 16.87 -40.33
N GLU A 125 35.72 17.94 -39.73
CA GLU A 125 35.95 19.33 -40.17
C GLU A 125 37.15 20.04 -39.52
N ASN A 126 37.95 19.36 -38.69
CA ASN A 126 39.18 19.95 -38.14
C ASN A 126 40.41 19.08 -38.50
N PRO A 127 41.20 19.46 -39.53
CA PRO A 127 42.44 18.75 -39.88
C PRO A 127 43.53 18.86 -38.81
#